data_AF-V4JQ49-F1
#
_entry.id   AF-V4JQ49-F1
#
_cell.length_a   1.000
_cell.length_b   1.000
_cell.length_c   1.000
_cell.angle_alpha   90.00
_cell.angle_beta   90.00
_cell.angle_gamma   90.00
#
_symmetry.space_group_name_H-M   'P 1'
#
loop_
_entity.id
_entity.type
_entity.pdbx_description
1 polymer ?
#
loop_
_entity_poly.entity_id
_entity_poly.type
_entity_poly.pdbx_seq_one_letter_code
_entity_poly.pdbx_strand_id
1 'polypeptide(L)'
;MSEDNDWLAAAGAGIPRAERILLGTGIRLAAGFTSKDRLTALFHDEAMRAINLAAPLSEENGRRRVLIPRLFGIEDSSRNWSVFMVLEHLVIVNSAIAAALPRLYSGRGSNAEVQIEDVKPVPEAGPEQMQDLVRLVDRYTDIVEKLGNLRAGISHPHPWFGPLSAAQWHTLATVHNSIHRRHIERIIKRL
;
A
#
# COMPACT_ATOMS: atom_id res chain seq x y z
N MET A 1 22.41 4.55 -15.19
CA MET A 1 21.68 5.30 -16.23
C MET A 1 20.21 5.19 -15.88
N SER A 2 19.61 6.25 -15.36
CA SER A 2 18.17 6.29 -15.15
C SER A 2 17.52 6.15 -16.53
N GLU A 3 16.80 5.06 -16.76
CA GLU A 3 15.80 5.08 -17.82
C GLU A 3 14.71 6.04 -17.34
N ASP A 4 14.94 7.33 -17.62
CA ASP A 4 13.99 8.38 -17.39
C ASP A 4 12.75 8.04 -18.22
N ASN A 5 11.70 7.66 -17.50
CA ASN A 5 10.39 7.36 -18.07
C ASN A 5 9.72 8.68 -18.47
N ASP A 6 10.30 9.42 -19.41
CA ASP A 6 9.83 10.77 -19.82
C ASP A 6 8.37 10.78 -20.33
N TRP A 7 7.81 9.60 -20.62
CA TRP A 7 6.42 9.41 -21.01
C TRP A 7 5.45 9.13 -19.83
N LEU A 8 5.95 8.99 -18.59
CA LEU A 8 5.13 8.83 -17.38
C LEU A 8 5.01 10.18 -16.65
N ALA A 9 3.86 10.41 -16.00
CA ALA A 9 3.76 11.57 -15.11
C ALA A 9 4.76 11.45 -13.95
N ALA A 10 5.24 12.59 -13.45
CA ALA A 10 6.15 12.63 -12.31
C ALA A 10 5.59 11.91 -11.07
N ALA A 11 6.48 11.41 -10.21
CA ALA A 11 6.09 10.99 -8.87
C ALA A 11 5.39 12.14 -8.13
N GLY A 12 4.32 11.83 -7.38
CA GLY A 12 3.52 12.85 -6.70
C GLY A 12 2.45 13.54 -7.55
N ALA A 13 2.41 13.31 -8.86
CA ALA A 13 1.31 13.78 -9.71
C ALA A 13 -0.07 13.23 -9.27
N GLY A 14 -0.07 12.15 -8.48
CA GLY A 14 -1.24 11.55 -7.87
C GLY A 14 -2.09 10.74 -8.83
N ILE A 15 -3.27 10.36 -8.34
CA ILE A 15 -4.29 9.66 -9.13
C ILE A 15 -5.41 10.64 -9.55
N PRO A 16 -6.20 10.32 -10.60
CA PRO A 16 -7.28 11.18 -11.06
C PRO A 16 -8.23 11.56 -9.93
N ARG A 17 -8.75 12.79 -9.98
CA ARG A 17 -9.60 13.34 -8.91
C ARG A 17 -10.83 12.45 -8.64
N ALA A 18 -11.44 11.90 -9.68
CA ALA A 18 -12.56 10.97 -9.56
C ALA A 18 -12.18 9.70 -8.78
N GLU A 19 -11.01 9.12 -9.04
CA GLU A 19 -10.50 7.96 -8.31
C GLU A 19 -10.21 8.30 -6.85
N ARG A 20 -9.62 9.49 -6.58
CA ARG A 20 -9.39 9.97 -5.20
C ARG A 20 -10.68 10.06 -4.41
N ILE A 21 -11.72 10.65 -5.01
CA ILE A 21 -13.04 10.80 -4.37
C ILE A 21 -13.66 9.42 -4.11
N LEU A 22 -13.63 8.53 -5.11
CA LEU A 22 -14.22 7.20 -4.98
C LEU A 22 -13.52 6.34 -3.92
N LEU A 23 -12.19 6.28 -3.94
CA LEU A 23 -11.39 5.56 -2.94
C LEU A 23 -11.56 6.16 -1.55
N GLY A 24 -11.45 7.49 -1.42
CA GLY A 24 -11.59 8.18 -0.15
C GLY A 24 -12.98 7.99 0.47
N THR A 25 -14.03 7.97 -0.34
CA THR A 25 -15.39 7.69 0.12
C THR A 25 -15.54 6.22 0.53
N GLY A 26 -15.07 5.29 -0.31
CA GLY A 26 -15.10 3.86 -0.03
C GLY A 26 -14.38 3.48 1.27
N ILE A 27 -13.19 4.04 1.51
CA ILE A 27 -12.42 3.83 2.75
C ILE A 27 -13.22 4.27 3.97
N ARG A 28 -13.86 5.44 3.92
CA ARG A 28 -14.65 5.97 5.05
C ARG A 28 -15.88 5.12 5.34
N LEU A 29 -16.60 4.72 4.29
CA LEU A 29 -17.77 3.85 4.43
C LEU A 29 -17.35 2.48 4.98
N ALA A 30 -16.32 1.85 4.40
CA ALA A 30 -15.85 0.54 4.84
C ALA A 30 -15.36 0.57 6.30
N ALA A 31 -14.67 1.62 6.75
CA ALA A 31 -14.27 1.78 8.15
C ALA A 31 -15.47 1.91 9.12
N GLY A 32 -16.59 2.45 8.65
CA GLY A 32 -17.82 2.61 9.43
C GLY A 32 -18.65 1.33 9.53
N PHE A 33 -18.66 0.49 8.49
CA PHE A 33 -19.54 -0.68 8.41
C PHE A 33 -18.83 -2.04 8.52
N THR A 34 -17.51 -2.08 8.42
CA THR A 34 -16.72 -3.33 8.53
C THR A 34 -16.05 -3.40 9.89
N SER A 35 -16.07 -4.58 10.52
CA SER A 35 -15.38 -4.84 11.79
C SER A 35 -13.85 -4.79 11.61
N LYS A 36 -13.15 -4.40 12.68
CA LYS A 36 -11.67 -4.44 12.77
C LYS A 36 -11.10 -5.79 12.33
N ASP A 37 -11.65 -6.89 12.85
CA ASP A 37 -11.11 -8.22 12.63
C ASP A 37 -11.26 -8.66 11.16
N ARG A 38 -12.42 -8.38 10.55
CA ARG A 38 -12.62 -8.61 9.12
C ARG A 38 -11.68 -7.79 8.24
N LEU A 39 -11.44 -6.52 8.57
CA LEU A 39 -10.46 -5.70 7.83
C LEU A 39 -9.04 -6.25 8.02
N THR A 40 -8.70 -6.71 9.22
CA THR A 40 -7.40 -7.30 9.52
C THR A 40 -7.18 -8.59 8.74
N ALA A 41 -8.18 -9.48 8.69
CA ALA A 41 -8.15 -10.69 7.89
C ALA A 41 -8.00 -10.38 6.39
N LEU A 42 -8.74 -9.40 5.86
CA LEU A 42 -8.61 -8.98 4.46
C LEU A 42 -7.23 -8.36 4.15
N PHE A 43 -6.69 -7.54 5.06
CA PHE A 43 -5.35 -6.97 4.94
C PHE A 43 -4.31 -8.08 4.79
N HIS A 44 -4.36 -9.06 5.70
CA HIS A 44 -3.48 -10.23 5.71
C HIS A 44 -3.62 -11.03 4.42
N ASP A 45 -4.85 -11.41 4.05
CA ASP A 45 -5.12 -12.22 2.87
C ASP A 45 -4.65 -11.57 1.56
N GLU A 46 -4.86 -10.26 1.39
CA GLU A 46 -4.39 -9.55 0.19
C GLU A 46 -2.86 -9.52 0.11
N ALA A 47 -2.15 -9.36 1.24
CA ALA A 47 -0.69 -9.43 1.26
C ALA A 47 -0.18 -10.84 0.98
N MET A 48 -0.76 -11.88 1.59
CA MET A 48 -0.38 -13.27 1.33
C MET A 48 -0.68 -13.69 -0.12
N ARG A 49 -1.78 -13.22 -0.70
CA ARG A 49 -2.05 -13.41 -2.13
C ARG A 49 -0.99 -12.73 -3.01
N ALA A 50 -0.51 -11.54 -2.65
CA ALA A 50 0.57 -10.87 -3.38
C ALA A 50 1.89 -11.68 -3.32
N ILE A 51 2.25 -12.21 -2.15
CA ILE A 51 3.42 -13.08 -1.97
C ILE A 51 3.28 -14.37 -2.80
N ASN A 52 2.12 -15.03 -2.75
CA ASN A 52 1.87 -16.27 -3.48
C ASN A 52 1.93 -16.09 -5.00
N LEU A 53 1.59 -14.90 -5.52
CA LEU A 53 1.77 -14.57 -6.94
C LEU A 53 3.24 -14.43 -7.33
N ALA A 54 4.09 -13.93 -6.42
CA ALA A 54 5.52 -13.74 -6.68
C ALA A 54 6.35 -15.02 -6.47
N ALA A 55 5.93 -15.90 -5.55
CA ALA A 55 6.64 -17.11 -5.16
C ALA A 55 7.11 -18.04 -6.32
N PRO A 56 6.32 -18.27 -7.40
CA PRO A 56 6.76 -19.13 -8.50
C PRO A 56 7.69 -18.45 -9.51
N LEU A 57 7.95 -17.14 -9.40
CA LEU A 57 8.77 -16.41 -10.36
C LEU A 57 10.27 -16.69 -10.14
N SER A 58 11.03 -16.77 -11.23
CA SER A 58 12.49 -16.66 -11.15
C SER A 58 12.88 -15.26 -10.69
N GLU A 59 14.07 -15.12 -10.09
CA GLU A 59 14.57 -13.80 -9.68
C GLU A 59 14.63 -12.82 -10.86
N GLU A 60 15.07 -13.28 -12.04
CA GLU A 60 15.07 -12.49 -13.27
C GLU A 60 13.68 -11.94 -13.60
N ASN A 61 12.66 -12.79 -13.60
CA ASN A 61 11.28 -12.39 -13.88
C ASN A 61 10.70 -11.49 -12.77
N GLY A 62 11.04 -11.74 -11.51
CA GLY A 62 10.62 -10.91 -10.38
C GLY A 62 11.21 -9.50 -10.40
N ARG A 63 12.44 -9.35 -10.95
CA ARG A 63 13.15 -8.07 -11.12
C ARG A 63 12.82 -7.35 -12.43
N ARG A 64 12.27 -8.04 -13.42
CA ARG A 64 11.93 -7.44 -14.71
C ARG A 64 10.84 -6.38 -14.55
N ARG A 65 11.18 -5.11 -14.83
CA ARG A 65 10.21 -4.01 -14.89
C ARG A 65 9.34 -4.16 -16.13
N VAL A 66 8.03 -3.97 -15.96
CA VAL A 66 7.05 -4.10 -17.04
C VAL A 66 6.12 -2.91 -17.00
N LEU A 67 6.02 -2.19 -18.13
CA LEU A 67 5.02 -1.16 -18.29
C LEU A 67 3.62 -1.78 -18.43
N ILE A 68 2.76 -1.54 -17.44
CA ILE A 68 1.36 -1.96 -17.47
C ILE A 68 0.43 -0.84 -17.96
N PRO A 69 -0.75 -1.18 -18.52
CA PRO A 69 -1.81 -0.22 -18.75
C PRO A 69 -2.24 0.46 -17.45
N ARG A 70 -2.88 1.62 -17.57
CA ARG A 70 -3.45 2.36 -16.43
C ARG A 70 -4.30 1.42 -15.58
N LEU A 71 -3.96 1.34 -14.29
CA LEU A 71 -4.75 0.62 -13.29
C LEU A 71 -5.36 1.66 -12.34
N PHE A 72 -6.58 1.39 -11.90
CA PHE A 72 -7.29 2.24 -10.95
C PHE A 72 -6.54 2.25 -9.61
N GLY A 73 -6.35 3.43 -9.02
CA GLY A 73 -5.73 3.60 -7.72
C GLY A 73 -4.21 3.54 -7.70
N ILE A 74 -3.54 3.59 -8.85
CA ILE A 74 -2.07 3.72 -8.94
C ILE A 74 -1.68 5.01 -9.68
N GLU A 75 -0.55 5.59 -9.25
CA GLU A 75 0.06 6.71 -9.97
C GLU A 75 0.64 6.26 -11.31
N ASP A 76 0.75 7.21 -12.24
CA ASP A 76 1.28 6.94 -13.58
C ASP A 76 2.74 6.48 -13.55
N SER A 77 3.57 7.13 -12.71
CA SER A 77 4.97 6.76 -12.45
C SER A 77 5.14 5.36 -11.85
N SER A 78 4.09 4.79 -11.27
CA SER A 78 4.12 3.45 -10.69
C SER A 78 3.82 2.35 -11.69
N ARG A 79 3.52 2.66 -12.96
CA ARG A 79 3.12 1.65 -13.96
C ARG A 79 4.26 0.84 -14.55
N ASN A 80 5.51 1.27 -14.36
CA ASN A 80 6.70 0.58 -14.88
C ASN A 80 7.55 0.01 -13.73
N TRP A 81 6.94 -0.89 -12.95
CA TRP A 81 7.60 -1.56 -11.83
C TRP A 81 7.80 -3.04 -12.11
N SER A 82 8.73 -3.65 -11.38
CA SER A 82 8.87 -5.09 -11.29
C SER A 82 7.96 -5.65 -10.20
N VAL A 83 7.80 -6.98 -10.13
CA VAL A 83 7.03 -7.61 -9.05
C VAL A 83 7.66 -7.31 -7.69
N PHE A 84 8.98 -7.39 -7.56
CA PHE A 84 9.68 -7.10 -6.31
C PHE A 84 9.59 -5.62 -5.90
N MET A 85 9.59 -4.69 -6.86
CA MET A 85 9.34 -3.27 -6.57
C MET A 85 7.93 -3.06 -6.00
N VAL A 86 6.91 -3.76 -6.51
CA VAL A 86 5.56 -3.67 -5.93
C VAL A 86 5.51 -4.23 -4.52
N LEU A 87 6.21 -5.34 -4.23
CA LEU A 87 6.28 -5.91 -2.88
C LEU A 87 7.02 -4.97 -1.90
N GLU A 88 8.14 -4.39 -2.31
CA GLU A 88 8.84 -3.40 -1.48
C GLU A 88 7.95 -2.19 -1.18
N HIS A 89 7.21 -1.70 -2.17
CA HIS A 89 6.26 -0.61 -1.96
C HIS A 89 5.19 -0.96 -0.90
N LEU A 90 4.66 -2.19 -0.94
CA LEU A 90 3.77 -2.70 0.12
C LEU A 90 4.47 -2.69 1.48
N VAL A 91 5.74 -3.10 1.56
CA VAL A 91 6.52 -3.09 2.80
C VAL A 91 6.66 -1.67 3.35
N ILE A 92 7.04 -0.70 2.51
CA ILE A 92 7.25 0.70 2.91
C ILE A 92 5.95 1.32 3.42
N VAL A 93 4.87 1.25 2.63
CA VAL A 93 3.60 1.90 2.97
C VAL A 93 2.94 1.25 4.19
N ASN A 94 2.91 -0.08 4.25
CA ASN A 94 2.30 -0.77 5.40
C ASN A 94 3.13 -0.55 6.69
N SER A 95 4.45 -0.40 6.59
CA SER A 95 5.30 -0.04 7.73
C SER A 95 4.98 1.35 8.26
N ALA A 96 4.80 2.33 7.36
CA ALA A 96 4.42 3.68 7.73
C ALA A 96 3.04 3.71 8.41
N ILE A 97 2.06 2.97 7.88
CA ILE A 97 0.74 2.85 8.51
C ILE A 97 0.83 2.17 9.87
N ALA A 98 1.58 1.06 9.99
CA ALA A 98 1.78 0.36 11.26
C ALA A 98 2.36 1.29 12.34
N ALA A 99 3.30 2.16 11.97
CA ALA A 99 3.87 3.16 12.89
C ALA A 99 2.88 4.28 13.25
N ALA A 100 1.96 4.64 12.34
CA ALA A 100 0.96 5.66 12.59
C ALA A 100 -0.17 5.18 13.52
N LEU A 101 -0.62 3.92 13.40
CA LEU A 101 -1.81 3.44 14.11
C LEU A 101 -1.77 3.64 15.64
N PRO A 102 -0.72 3.24 16.39
CA PRO A 102 -0.67 3.45 17.83
C PRO A 102 -0.68 4.93 18.23
N ARG A 103 -0.10 5.80 17.38
CA ARG A 103 -0.04 7.25 17.63
C ARG A 103 -1.42 7.88 17.48
N LEU A 104 -2.12 7.56 16.40
CA LEU A 104 -3.50 7.99 16.17
C LEU A 104 -4.45 7.50 17.27
N TYR A 105 -4.32 6.23 17.65
CA TYR A 105 -5.11 5.63 18.73
C TYR A 105 -4.87 6.34 20.07
N SER A 106 -3.61 6.64 20.40
CA SER A 106 -3.24 7.33 21.65
C SER A 106 -3.43 8.85 21.62
N GLY A 107 -3.99 9.42 20.56
CA GLY A 107 -4.17 10.87 20.43
C GLY A 107 -2.87 11.66 20.27
N ARG A 108 -1.75 10.99 19.97
CA ARG A 108 -0.45 11.62 19.77
C ARG A 108 -0.26 11.95 18.31
N GLY A 109 -0.29 13.24 17.98
CA GLY A 109 -0.11 13.74 16.62
C GLY A 109 1.23 13.31 15.99
N SER A 110 1.27 13.41 14.66
CA SER A 110 2.49 13.32 13.85
C SER A 110 2.72 14.63 13.13
N ASN A 111 3.90 15.22 13.31
CA ASN A 111 4.37 16.38 12.54
C ASN A 111 5.08 15.95 11.24
N ALA A 112 5.31 14.65 11.03
CA ALA A 112 5.92 14.16 9.80
C ALA A 112 4.84 14.07 8.73
N GLU A 113 4.94 14.92 7.70
CA GLU A 113 4.18 14.82 6.47
C GLU A 113 4.79 13.72 5.60
N VAL A 114 3.99 12.77 5.14
CA VAL A 114 4.45 11.70 4.23
C VAL A 114 4.32 12.21 2.80
N GLN A 115 5.43 12.33 2.08
CA GLN A 115 5.42 12.60 0.64
C GLN A 115 5.30 11.30 -0.13
N ILE A 116 4.64 11.32 -1.29
CA ILE A 116 4.36 10.12 -2.09
C ILE A 116 5.63 9.62 -2.80
N GLU A 117 6.52 10.56 -3.09
CA GLU A 117 7.83 10.37 -3.67
C GLU A 117 8.72 9.54 -2.74
N ASP A 118 8.60 9.75 -1.43
CA ASP A 118 9.41 9.06 -0.40
C ASP A 118 9.06 7.58 -0.24
N VAL A 119 7.92 7.14 -0.79
CA VAL A 119 7.47 5.75 -0.69
C VAL A 119 7.65 4.96 -1.99
N LYS A 120 8.42 5.49 -2.95
CA LYS A 120 8.75 4.77 -4.18
C LYS A 120 9.77 3.65 -3.89
N PRO A 121 9.56 2.44 -4.45
CA PRO A 121 10.52 1.36 -4.32
C PRO A 121 11.78 1.65 -5.11
N VAL A 122 12.89 1.02 -4.73
CA VAL A 122 14.16 1.11 -5.44
C VAL A 122 14.20 0.14 -6.63
N PRO A 123 14.89 0.47 -7.73
CA PRO A 123 15.03 -0.44 -8.88
C PRO A 123 15.64 -1.80 -8.53
N GLU A 124 16.43 -1.87 -7.46
CA GLU A 124 17.16 -3.04 -6.99
C GLU A 124 16.34 -3.97 -6.09
N ALA A 125 15.05 -3.68 -5.84
CA ALA A 125 14.17 -4.52 -5.03
C ALA A 125 14.19 -5.99 -5.50
N GLY A 126 14.37 -6.92 -4.56
CA GLY A 126 14.63 -8.33 -4.83
C GLY A 126 13.69 -9.31 -4.11
N PRO A 127 14.03 -10.61 -4.12
CA PRO A 127 13.21 -11.64 -3.52
C PRO A 127 13.09 -11.53 -1.99
N GLU A 128 13.99 -10.81 -1.32
CA GLU A 128 13.94 -10.54 0.12
C GLU A 128 12.63 -9.87 0.54
N GLN A 129 12.03 -9.09 -0.35
CA GLN A 129 10.78 -8.36 -0.12
C GLN A 129 9.59 -9.27 0.20
N MET A 130 9.61 -10.54 -0.25
CA MET A 130 8.59 -11.52 0.12
C MET A 130 8.64 -11.81 1.63
N GLN A 131 9.84 -12.01 2.18
CA GLN A 131 10.02 -12.31 3.60
C GLN A 131 9.82 -11.06 4.47
N ASP A 132 10.24 -9.89 3.99
CA ASP A 132 9.95 -8.62 4.66
C ASP A 132 8.46 -8.35 4.75
N LEU A 133 7.70 -8.64 3.69
CA LEU A 133 6.24 -8.48 3.71
C LEU A 133 5.57 -9.47 4.67
N VAL A 134 6.00 -10.73 4.75
CA VAL A 134 5.50 -11.70 5.75
C VAL A 134 5.73 -11.14 7.16
N ARG A 135 6.96 -10.79 7.51
CA ARG A 135 7.31 -10.25 8.84
C ARG A 135 6.51 -9.00 9.18
N LEU A 136 6.30 -8.12 8.20
CA LEU A 136 5.52 -6.91 8.38
C LEU A 136 4.05 -7.20 8.61
N VAL A 137 3.46 -8.13 7.86
CA VAL A 137 2.06 -8.51 8.02
C VAL A 137 1.82 -9.04 9.42
N ASP A 138 2.66 -9.97 9.91
CA ASP A 138 2.56 -10.52 11.27
C ASP A 138 2.65 -9.41 12.32
N ARG A 139 3.65 -8.53 12.20
CA ARG A 139 3.81 -7.38 13.12
C ARG A 139 2.60 -6.44 13.06
N TYR A 140 2.07 -6.19 11.87
CA TYR A 140 0.95 -5.27 11.66
C TYR A 140 -0.32 -5.84 12.32
N THR A 141 -0.61 -7.12 12.12
CA THR A 141 -1.78 -7.78 12.71
C THR A 141 -1.68 -7.79 14.24
N ASP A 142 -0.50 -8.08 14.80
CA ASP A 142 -0.24 -8.00 16.23
C ASP A 142 -0.49 -6.61 16.81
N ILE A 143 -0.07 -5.56 16.10
CA ILE A 143 -0.32 -4.16 16.50
C ILE A 143 -1.82 -3.91 16.52
N VAL A 144 -2.53 -4.24 15.45
CA VAL A 144 -3.98 -3.98 15.34
C VAL A 144 -4.80 -4.78 16.36
N GLU A 145 -4.40 -6.01 16.66
CA GLU A 145 -5.04 -6.83 17.69
C GLU A 145 -4.96 -6.14 19.06
N LYS A 146 -3.76 -5.67 19.44
CA LYS A 146 -3.50 -4.99 20.72
C LYS A 146 -4.17 -3.62 20.84
N LEU A 147 -4.48 -2.97 19.71
CA LEU A 147 -5.24 -1.73 19.72
C LEU A 147 -6.74 -2.02 19.89
N GLY A 148 -7.40 -1.29 20.80
CA GLY A 148 -8.83 -1.45 21.06
C GLY A 148 -9.71 -0.91 19.92
N ASN A 149 -10.68 -0.06 20.26
CA ASN A 149 -11.54 0.56 19.25
C ASN A 149 -10.77 1.57 18.38
N LEU A 150 -10.38 1.18 17.16
CA LEU A 150 -9.68 2.05 16.20
C LEU A 150 -10.49 3.26 15.72
N ARG A 151 -11.79 3.35 16.05
CA ARG A 151 -12.59 4.54 15.77
C ARG A 151 -12.38 5.65 16.79
N ALA A 152 -11.75 5.34 17.92
CA ALA A 152 -11.33 6.33 18.91
C ALA A 152 -10.02 7.01 18.49
N GLY A 153 -9.76 8.18 19.07
CA GLY A 153 -8.50 8.92 18.88
C GLY A 153 -8.61 10.07 17.88
N ILE A 154 -7.46 10.47 17.32
CA ILE A 154 -7.35 11.61 16.40
C ILE A 154 -7.28 11.17 14.94
N SER A 155 -7.44 12.13 14.03
CA SER A 155 -7.18 11.93 12.61
C SER A 155 -5.85 12.56 12.19
N HIS A 156 -5.20 11.99 11.19
CA HIS A 156 -3.98 12.54 10.58
C HIS A 156 -4.12 12.62 9.06
N PRO A 157 -3.60 13.68 8.42
CA PRO A 157 -3.69 13.86 6.97
C PRO A 157 -3.05 12.71 6.19
N HIS A 158 -3.78 12.19 5.21
CA HIS A 158 -3.25 11.37 4.12
C HIS A 158 -3.11 12.23 2.85
N PRO A 159 -2.01 12.10 2.07
CA PRO A 159 -1.72 12.97 0.91
C PRO A 159 -2.85 13.09 -0.11
N TRP A 160 -3.62 12.02 -0.33
CA TRP A 160 -4.75 12.04 -1.29
C TRP A 160 -6.12 12.19 -0.68
N PHE A 161 -6.29 11.83 0.59
CA PHE A 161 -7.61 11.60 1.16
C PHE A 161 -7.92 12.56 2.30
N GLY A 162 -7.00 13.48 2.63
CA GLY A 162 -7.15 14.38 3.76
C GLY A 162 -7.08 13.64 5.10
N PRO A 163 -7.59 14.22 6.19
CA PRO A 163 -7.55 13.60 7.51
C PRO A 163 -8.26 12.25 7.53
N LEU A 164 -7.55 11.23 8.03
CA LEU A 164 -8.07 9.89 8.26
C LEU A 164 -7.84 9.47 9.72
N SER A 165 -8.84 8.82 10.34
CA SER A 165 -8.73 8.19 11.67
C SER A 165 -7.96 6.87 11.63
N ALA A 166 -7.61 6.30 12.78
CA ALA A 166 -6.92 4.99 12.82
C ALA A 166 -7.70 3.89 12.10
N ALA A 167 -9.03 3.82 12.27
CA ALA A 167 -9.88 2.86 11.54
C ALA A 167 -9.83 3.07 10.01
N GLN A 168 -9.74 4.33 9.55
CA GLN A 168 -9.67 4.66 8.13
C GLN A 168 -8.28 4.39 7.55
N TRP A 169 -7.20 4.66 8.30
CA TRP A 169 -5.84 4.26 7.94
C TRP A 169 -5.68 2.74 7.85
N HIS A 170 -6.28 1.99 8.77
CA HIS A 170 -6.29 0.53 8.72
C HIS A 170 -7.07 0.00 7.50
N THR A 171 -8.22 0.61 7.20
CA THR A 171 -9.00 0.30 5.99
C THR A 171 -8.23 0.64 4.72
N LEU A 172 -7.51 1.76 4.70
CA LEU A 172 -6.63 2.15 3.60
C LEU A 172 -5.56 1.09 3.34
N ALA A 173 -4.88 0.58 4.38
CA ALA A 173 -3.88 -0.47 4.22
C ALA A 173 -4.46 -1.72 3.54
N THR A 174 -5.69 -2.08 3.88
CA THR A 174 -6.41 -3.21 3.24
C THR A 174 -6.65 -2.95 1.75
N VAL A 175 -7.19 -1.77 1.41
CA VAL A 175 -7.46 -1.39 0.01
C VAL A 175 -6.17 -1.27 -0.79
N HIS A 176 -5.13 -0.71 -0.18
CA HIS A 176 -3.80 -0.57 -0.74
C HIS A 176 -3.20 -1.92 -1.13
N ASN A 177 -3.21 -2.91 -0.22
CA ASN A 177 -2.79 -4.28 -0.52
C ASN A 177 -3.55 -4.86 -1.72
N SER A 178 -4.87 -4.66 -1.79
CA SER A 178 -5.66 -5.19 -2.90
C SER A 178 -5.34 -4.55 -4.25
N ILE A 179 -5.11 -3.23 -4.28
CA ILE A 179 -4.70 -2.53 -5.51
C ILE A 179 -3.35 -3.06 -5.99
N HIS A 180 -2.37 -3.17 -5.10
CA HIS A 180 -1.01 -3.58 -5.48
C HIS A 180 -0.88 -5.09 -5.73
N ARG A 181 -1.71 -5.94 -5.12
CA ARG A 181 -1.86 -7.33 -5.57
C ARG A 181 -2.34 -7.40 -7.02
N ARG A 182 -3.36 -6.63 -7.40
CA ARG A 182 -3.82 -6.56 -8.81
C ARG A 182 -2.75 -5.98 -9.73
N HIS A 183 -1.92 -5.08 -9.22
CA HIS A 183 -0.77 -4.57 -9.96
C HIS A 183 0.22 -5.70 -10.29
N ILE A 184 0.57 -6.54 -9.32
CA ILE A 184 1.40 -7.74 -9.55
C ILE A 184 0.77 -8.67 -10.59
N GLU A 185 -0.54 -8.93 -10.52
CA GLU A 185 -1.23 -9.75 -11.54
C GLU A 185 -1.11 -9.17 -12.94
N ARG A 186 -1.11 -7.84 -13.10
CA ARG A 186 -0.96 -7.19 -14.41
C ARG A 186 0.46 -7.26 -14.93
N ILE A 187 1.46 -7.20 -14.06
CA ILE A 187 2.87 -7.41 -14.42
C ILE A 187 3.06 -8.86 -14.88
N ILE A 188 2.61 -9.84 -14.08
CA ILE A 188 2.78 -11.28 -14.38
C ILE A 188 2.15 -11.67 -15.71
N LYS A 189 0.98 -11.12 -16.05
CA LYS A 189 0.32 -11.37 -17.35
C LYS A 189 1.11 -10.88 -18.57
N ARG A 190 2.21 -10.16 -18.37
CA ARG A 190 3.04 -9.52 -19.40
C ARG A 190 4.51 -9.92 -19.31
N LEU A 191 4.86 -10.82 -18.40
CA LEU A 191 6.21 -11.40 -18.32
C LEU A 191 6.47 -12.36 -19.47
#